data_AF-A0A1G5BTC3-F1
#
_entry.id   AF-A0A1G5BTC3-F1
#
_cell.length_a   1.000
_cell.length_b   1.000
_cell.length_c   1.000
_cell.angle_alpha   90.00
_cell.angle_beta   90.00
_cell.angle_gamma   90.00
#
_symmetry.space_group_name_H-M   'P 1'
#
loop_
_entity.id
_entity.type
_entity.pdbx_description
1 polymer ?
#
loop_
_entity_poly.entity_id
_entity_poly.type
_entity_poly.pdbx_seq_one_letter_code
_entity_poly.pdbx_strand_id
1 'polypeptide(L)' 'MISCRLSTILGTKRLKVSDVCRGTGIARATIDRYYYDKVNSFDREVLSKLCDFLQVRPGDLLIIVKQGKLFESDVDIQ' A
#
# COMPACT_ATOMS: atom_id res chain seq x y z
N MET A 1 -4.72 12.73 2.28
CA MET A 1 -5.02 11.45 2.95
C MET A 1 -3.81 10.53 2.83
N ILE A 2 -3.49 9.73 3.84
CA ILE A 2 -2.43 8.72 3.73
C ILE A 2 -3.04 7.48 3.05
N SER A 3 -2.34 6.89 2.08
CA SER A 3 -2.76 5.68 1.37
C SER A 3 -1.62 4.66 1.30
N CYS A 4 -1.97 3.38 1.40
CA CYS A 4 -1.05 2.25 1.32
C CYS A 4 -1.01 1.64 -0.09
N ARG A 5 0.18 1.59 -0.69
CA ARG A 5 0.41 1.08 -2.06
C ARG A 5 0.86 -0.38 -2.08
N LEU A 6 0.53 -1.16 -1.06
CA LEU A 6 0.99 -2.55 -0.96
C LEU A 6 0.59 -3.37 -2.21
N SER A 7 -0.63 -3.18 -2.73
CA SER A 7 -1.10 -3.86 -3.94
C SER A 7 -0.24 -3.57 -5.18
N THR A 8 0.19 -2.32 -5.36
CA THR A 8 1.05 -1.91 -6.48
C THR A 8 2.44 -2.55 -6.37
N ILE A 9 3.02 -2.55 -5.17
CA ILE A 9 4.35 -3.11 -4.92
C ILE A 9 4.34 -4.63 -5.15
N LEU A 10 3.33 -5.33 -4.63
CA LEU A 10 3.16 -6.77 -4.85
C LEU A 10 2.97 -7.11 -6.32
N GLY A 11 2.15 -6.34 -7.03
CA GLY A 11 1.94 -6.51 -8.48
C GLY A 11 3.22 -6.34 -9.28
N THR A 12 4.03 -5.32 -8.95
CA THR A 12 5.32 -5.04 -9.61
C THR A 12 6.33 -6.16 -9.35
N LYS A 13 6.38 -6.69 -8.12
CA LYS A 13 7.28 -7.79 -7.72
C LYS A 13 6.74 -9.19 -8.05
N ARG A 14 5.54 -9.28 -8.66
CA ARG A 14 4.83 -10.55 -8.95
C ARG A 14 4.67 -11.46 -7.71
N LEU A 15 4.47 -10.86 -6.55
CA LEU A 15 4.29 -11.56 -5.28
C LEU A 15 2.81 -11.79 -4.97
N LYS A 16 2.46 -12.96 -4.46
CA LYS A 16 1.12 -13.22 -3.94
C LYS A 16 1.04 -12.79 -2.48
N VAL A 17 -0.15 -12.45 -2.02
CA VAL A 17 -0.40 -12.18 -0.60
C VAL A 17 0.00 -13.37 0.29
N SER A 18 -0.17 -14.61 -0.19
CA SER A 18 0.27 -15.82 0.52
C SER A 18 1.78 -15.84 0.76
N ASP A 19 2.59 -15.34 -0.20
CA ASP A 19 4.04 -15.30 -0.07
C ASP A 19 4.46 -14.25 0.96
N VAL A 20 3.78 -13.10 0.98
CA VAL A 20 3.98 -12.06 2.01
C VAL A 20 3.63 -12.59 3.39
N CYS A 21 2.50 -13.29 3.55
CA CYS A 21 2.11 -13.87 4.84
C CYS A 21 3.16 -14.86 5.34
N ARG A 22 3.66 -15.75 4.46
CA ARG A 22 4.70 -16.74 4.80
C ARG A 22 6.04 -16.08 5.12
N GLY A 23 6.43 -15.04 4.37
CA GLY A 23 7.71 -14.37 4.54
C GLY A 23 7.77 -13.41 5.73
N THR A 24 6.64 -12.80 6.11
CA THR A 24 6.58 -11.83 7.21
C THR A 24 6.04 -12.41 8.52
N GLY A 25 5.37 -13.57 8.46
CA GLY A 25 4.65 -14.14 9.61
C GLY A 25 3.40 -13.34 10.02
N ILE A 26 2.98 -12.35 9.23
CA ILE A 26 1.80 -11.53 9.53
C ILE A 26 0.53 -12.30 9.14
N ALA A 27 -0.50 -12.18 9.99
CA ALA A 27 -1.80 -12.78 9.74
C ALA A 27 -2.40 -12.31 8.40
N ARG A 28 -2.99 -13.25 7.65
CA ARG A 28 -3.58 -13.00 6.33
C ARG A 28 -4.57 -11.84 6.31
N ALA A 29 -5.46 -11.79 7.30
CA ALA A 29 -6.45 -10.72 7.44
C ALA A 29 -5.81 -9.33 7.61
N THR A 30 -4.63 -9.25 8.22
CA THR A 30 -3.88 -7.99 8.33
C THR A 30 -3.28 -7.62 6.98
N ILE A 31 -2.59 -8.54 6.29
CA ILE A 31 -2.04 -8.23 4.96
C ILE A 31 -3.14 -7.86 3.96
N ASP A 32 -4.28 -8.54 3.97
CA ASP A 32 -5.40 -8.19 3.09
C ASP A 32 -5.92 -6.77 3.36
N ARG A 33 -6.01 -6.34 4.62
CA ARG A 33 -6.39 -4.95 4.93
C ARG A 33 -5.39 -3.95 4.37
N TYR A 34 -4.08 -4.21 4.50
CA TYR A 34 -3.04 -3.36 3.91
C TYR A 34 -3.07 -3.38 2.38
N TYR A 35 -3.38 -4.53 1.79
CA TYR A 35 -3.45 -4.72 0.34
C TYR A 35 -4.60 -3.93 -0.28
N TYR A 36 -5.76 -3.93 0.36
CA TYR A 36 -6.96 -3.20 -0.07
C TYR A 36 -7.03 -1.76 0.46
N ASP A 37 -5.98 -1.27 1.11
CA ASP A 37 -5.93 0.06 1.73
C ASP A 37 -7.10 0.34 2.71
N LYS A 38 -7.52 -0.70 3.46
CA LYS A 38 -8.59 -0.66 4.47
C LYS A 38 -8.05 -0.60 5.90
N VAL A 39 -6.86 -0.05 6.07
CA VAL A 39 -6.16 0.01 7.35
C VAL A 39 -6.53 1.32 8.06
N ASN A 40 -7.09 1.20 9.26
CA ASN A 40 -7.42 2.36 10.09
C ASN A 40 -6.23 2.84 10.94
N SER A 41 -5.30 1.94 11.25
CA SER A 41 -4.12 2.22 12.08
C SER A 41 -2.91 1.43 11.57
N PHE A 42 -1.78 2.11 11.46
CA PHE A 42 -0.53 1.50 11.03
C PHE A 42 0.29 1.07 12.23
N ASP A 43 0.52 -0.23 12.33
CA ASP A 43 1.38 -0.80 13.37
C ASP A 43 2.84 -0.74 12.89
N ARG A 44 3.72 -0.20 13.73
CA ARG A 44 5.15 -0.05 13.44
C ARG A 44 5.82 -1.40 13.17
N GLU A 45 5.45 -2.46 13.88
CA GLU A 45 6.04 -3.78 13.71
C GLU A 45 5.62 -4.40 12.37
N VAL A 46 4.35 -4.24 12.00
CA VAL A 46 3.81 -4.70 10.71
C VAL A 46 4.48 -3.95 9.56
N LEU A 47 4.63 -2.62 9.69
CA LEU A 47 5.32 -1.80 8.70
C LEU A 47 6.79 -2.20 8.54
N SER A 48 7.52 -2.41 9.64
CA SER A 48 8.92 -2.86 9.58
C SER A 48 9.03 -4.18 8.84
N LYS A 49 8.26 -5.19 9.25
CA LYS A 49 8.25 -6.52 8.60
C LYS A 49 7.92 -6.45 7.11
N LEU A 50 6.95 -5.62 6.73
CA LEU A 50 6.61 -5.41 5.32
C LEU A 50 7.73 -4.72 4.54
N CYS A 51 8.32 -3.66 5.09
CA CYS A 51 9.43 -2.93 4.46
C CYS A 51 10.64 -3.83 4.28
N ASP A 52 11.00 -4.61 5.31
CA ASP A 52 12.10 -5.55 5.31
C ASP A 52 11.86 -6.68 4.31
N PHE A 53 10.67 -7.29 4.30
CA PHE A 53 10.36 -8.36 3.34
C PHE A 53 10.33 -7.88 1.89
N LEU A 54 9.76 -6.69 1.64
CA LEU A 54 9.63 -6.15 0.29
C LEU A 54 10.88 -5.40 -0.17
N GLN A 55 11.84 -5.14 0.72
CA GLN A 55 13.03 -4.34 0.47
C GLN A 55 12.66 -2.95 -0.07
N VAL A 56 11.76 -2.26 0.66
CA VAL A 56 11.28 -0.91 0.33
C VAL A 56 11.30 -0.02 1.58
N ARG A 57 11.23 1.29 1.41
CA ARG A 57 11.13 2.22 2.54
C ARG A 57 9.66 2.46 2.89
N PRO A 58 9.37 2.90 4.14
CA PRO A 58 8.01 3.27 4.52
C PRO A 58 7.36 4.30 3.60
N GLY A 59 8.12 5.25 3.06
CA GLY A 59 7.61 6.26 2.12
C GLY A 59 7.28 5.73 0.72
N ASP A 60 7.78 4.55 0.35
CA ASP A 60 7.40 3.88 -0.90
C ASP A 60 6.08 3.10 -0.70
N LEU A 61 5.85 2.61 0.52
CA LEU A 61 4.63 1.88 0.91
C LEU A 61 3.47 2.82 1.25
N LEU A 62 3.74 3.89 2.01
CA LEU A 62 2.76 4.87 2.48
C LEU A 62 3.00 6.22 1.81
N ILE A 63 2.00 6.69 1.08
CA ILE A 63 2.07 7.98 0.37
C ILE A 63 0.98 8.94 0.85
N ILE A 64 1.28 10.23 0.77
CA ILE A 64 0.27 11.27 0.93
C ILE A 64 -0.39 11.50 -0.43
N VAL A 65 -1.64 11.08 -0.56
CA VAL A 65 -2.48 11.45 -1.70
C VAL A 65 -3.19 12.77 -1.40
N LYS A 66 -3.01 13.75 -2.28
CA LYS A 66 -3.85 14.94 -2.32
C LYS A 66 -5.21 14.51 -2.89
N GLN A 67 -6.30 14.86 -2.23
CA GLN A 67 -7.61 14.84 -2.90
C GLN A 67 -7.56 15.98 -3.95
N GLY A 68 -7.05 15.67 -5.14
CA GLY A 68 -7.22 16.51 -6.30
C GLY A 68 -8.67 16.40 -6.75
N LYS A 69 -9.34 17.54 -6.94
CA LYS A 69 -10.69 17.64 -7.48
C LYS A 69 -10.82 16.71 -8.69
N LEU A 70 -11.70 15.72 -8.64
CA LEU A 70 -12.08 14.89 -9.79
C LEU A 70 -12.88 15.66 -10.87
N PHE A 71 -12.83 17.00 -10.84
CA PHE A 71 -13.49 17.89 -11.80
C PHE A 71 -12.60 19.11 -12.05
N GLU A 72 -11.41 18.90 -12.58
CA GLU A 72 -10.92 19.86 -13.57
C GLU A 72 -11.33 19.24 -14.91
N SER A 73 -12.49 19.68 -15.39
CA SER A 73 -12.87 19.48 -16.77
C SER A 73 -11.81 20.22 -17.57
N ASP A 74 -11.04 19.48 -18.37
CA ASP A 74 -10.39 20.05 -19.54
C ASP A 74 -11.50 20.60 -20.45
N VAL A 75 -12.01 21.80 -20.15
CA VAL A 75 -12.64 22.68 -21.13
C VAL A 75 -11.52 23.55 -21.66
N ASP A 76 -10.60 22.92 -22.38
CA ASP A 76 -9.96 23.59 -23.50
C ASP A 76 -10.92 23.43 -24.68
N ILE A 77 -11.90 24.35 -24.75
CA ILE A 77 -12.52 24.69 -26.03
C ILE A 77 -12.00 26.09 -26.37
N GLN A 78 -11.16 26.07 -27.39
CA GLN A 78 -10.53 27.17 -28.12
C GLN A 78 -11.55 28.20 -28.63
#